data_AF-A0A1B8VFN7-F1
#
_entry.id   AF-A0A1B8VFN7-F1
#
_cell.length_a   1.000
_cell.length_b   1.000
_cell.length_c   1.000
_cell.angle_alpha   90.00
_cell.angle_beta   90.00
_cell.angle_gamma   90.00
#
_symmetry.space_group_name_H-M   'P 1'
#
loop_
_entity.id
_entity.type
_entity.pdbx_description
1 polymer ?
#
loop_
_entity_poly.entity_id
_entity_poly.type
_entity_poly.pdbx_seq_one_letter_code
_entity_poly.pdbx_strand_id
1 'polypeptide(L)'
;MPVFASPFAQLDLVRHPEQREDPLQAFDAADEYLLAHLHEQGVGADSRVLVLNDSFGALAASLAPHVKVTSSGDSHLGFIALQRNLERNDLTDAPLTFVPASKTPQGPFDHVLVRVPKTLALLEEQLIRLHGQLAPGAKVVAAGMIKHLPRAAGDLLEKYIGPMQASLAVKKARLLVATAEQRAAPSSPYPSRYRLDKPALTLVNHANVFCRDGLDIGTRAFLPHLPQIHHAVRAADLGCGNGVLGIAFAVLNPQAELTLVDESYMAVQSARENWQAALGDRPVDIHPDDGLASQPADSLDLVLCNPPFHQQQVVGDFLAWRMFQQARAALVTGGELWIVGNRHLGYHAKLKRLFRGVEQVAANPKFVVLKATK
;
A
#
# COMPACT_ATOMS: atom_id res chain seq x y z
N MET A 1 18.56 -17.21 7.19
CA MET A 1 18.46 -15.78 6.84
C MET A 1 19.21 -14.98 7.89
N PRO A 2 19.72 -13.78 7.59
CA PRO A 2 20.44 -13.00 8.60
C PRO A 2 19.47 -12.55 9.71
N VAL A 3 19.84 -12.82 10.95
CA VAL A 3 19.16 -12.28 12.14
C VAL A 3 19.35 -10.76 12.15
N PHE A 4 18.26 -10.03 12.31
CA PHE A 4 18.28 -8.59 12.50
C PHE A 4 18.75 -8.28 13.91
N ALA A 5 19.82 -7.50 14.07
CA ALA A 5 20.33 -7.11 15.38
C ALA A 5 20.23 -5.59 15.54
N SER A 6 19.60 -5.16 16.62
CA SER A 6 19.52 -3.76 17.05
C SER A 6 19.87 -3.66 18.54
N PRO A 7 20.04 -2.45 19.09
CA PRO A 7 20.21 -2.27 20.53
C PRO A 7 19.01 -2.75 21.38
N PHE A 8 17.84 -2.97 20.77
CA PHE A 8 16.63 -3.41 21.47
C PHE A 8 16.40 -4.93 21.35
N ALA A 9 16.79 -5.57 20.25
CA ALA A 9 16.44 -6.96 20.00
C ALA A 9 17.36 -7.65 18.98
N GLN A 10 17.36 -8.98 19.04
CA GLN A 10 17.79 -9.86 17.94
C GLN A 10 16.56 -10.58 17.41
N LEU A 11 16.20 -10.35 16.14
CA LEU A 11 14.96 -10.84 15.55
C LEU A 11 15.22 -11.67 14.29
N ASP A 12 14.51 -12.78 14.15
CA ASP A 12 14.43 -13.50 12.89
C ASP A 12 13.28 -12.92 12.05
N LEU A 13 13.63 -12.13 11.03
CA LEU A 13 12.68 -11.38 10.22
C LEU A 13 12.59 -11.93 8.80
N VAL A 14 11.37 -12.14 8.33
CA VAL A 14 11.07 -12.55 6.96
C VAL A 14 10.29 -11.49 6.20
N ARG A 15 10.42 -11.51 4.87
CA ARG A 15 9.63 -10.66 3.97
C ARG A 15 8.26 -11.29 3.72
N HIS A 16 7.29 -10.46 3.33
CA HIS A 16 5.98 -10.92 2.88
C HIS A 16 5.70 -10.45 1.43
N PRO A 17 5.23 -11.33 0.52
CA PRO A 17 5.24 -12.79 0.66
C PRO A 17 6.67 -13.33 0.73
N GLU A 18 6.86 -14.43 1.47
CA GLU A 18 8.16 -15.09 1.54
C GLU A 18 8.48 -15.74 0.19
N GLN A 19 9.69 -15.52 -0.31
CA GLN A 19 10.15 -16.08 -1.58
C GLN A 19 11.36 -16.96 -1.34
N ARG A 20 11.41 -18.09 -2.06
CA ARG A 20 12.61 -18.92 -2.10
C ARG A 20 13.72 -18.13 -2.78
N GLU A 21 14.88 -18.08 -2.12
CA GLU A 21 16.09 -17.40 -2.62
C GLU A 21 15.91 -15.89 -2.88
N ASP A 22 15.12 -15.20 -2.05
CA ASP A 22 15.01 -13.73 -2.12
C ASP A 22 16.38 -13.08 -1.78
N PRO A 23 17.00 -12.31 -2.71
CA PRO A 23 18.22 -11.58 -2.40
C PRO A 23 17.96 -10.37 -1.47
N LEU A 24 16.70 -9.99 -1.27
CA LEU A 24 16.31 -8.86 -0.43
C LEU A 24 16.05 -9.29 1.01
N GLN A 25 16.29 -8.37 1.94
CA GLN A 25 16.06 -8.56 3.38
C GLN A 25 14.74 -7.89 3.82
N ALA A 26 14.26 -8.28 4.99
CA ALA A 26 13.09 -7.68 5.65
C ALA A 26 13.42 -6.33 6.33
N PHE A 27 14.68 -5.92 6.31
CA PHE A 27 15.18 -4.70 6.93
C PHE A 27 16.33 -4.15 6.08
N ASP A 28 16.70 -2.89 6.35
CA ASP A 28 17.91 -2.28 5.83
C ASP A 28 18.62 -1.43 6.89
N ALA A 29 19.75 -0.83 6.50
CA ALA A 29 20.57 -0.03 7.39
C ALA A 29 19.85 1.21 7.97
N ALA A 30 18.78 1.71 7.34
CA ALA A 30 18.02 2.81 7.90
C ALA A 30 17.11 2.34 9.06
N ASP A 31 16.75 1.05 9.14
CA ASP A 31 15.99 0.50 10.27
C ASP A 31 16.89 0.41 11.50
N GLU A 32 18.09 -0.16 11.30
CA GLU A 32 19.14 -0.20 12.33
C GLU A 32 19.46 1.20 12.85
N TYR A 33 19.57 2.19 11.95
CA TYR A 33 19.95 3.55 12.33
C TYR A 33 18.85 4.26 13.12
N LEU A 34 17.57 4.07 12.77
CA LEU A 34 16.45 4.60 13.55
C LEU A 34 16.45 4.03 14.97
N LEU A 35 16.65 2.71 15.12
CA LEU A 35 16.67 2.05 16.42
C LEU A 35 17.89 2.48 17.25
N ALA A 36 19.08 2.57 16.65
CA ALA A 36 20.27 3.05 17.33
C ALA A 36 20.09 4.48 17.85
N HIS A 37 19.55 5.37 17.02
CA HIS A 37 19.29 6.75 17.42
C HIS A 37 18.25 6.85 18.55
N LEU A 38 17.17 6.07 18.49
CA LEU A 38 16.15 6.05 19.55
C LEU A 38 16.72 5.52 20.87
N HIS A 39 17.58 4.50 20.81
CA HIS A 39 18.25 3.95 22.00
C HIS A 39 19.10 5.01 22.72
N GLU A 40 19.83 5.83 21.96
CA GLU A 40 20.60 6.96 22.52
C GLU A 40 19.72 8.01 23.22
N GLN A 41 18.42 8.09 22.93
CA GLN A 41 17.49 8.98 23.62
C GLN A 41 16.99 8.42 24.97
N GLY A 42 17.33 7.17 25.33
CA GLY A 42 17.02 6.60 26.63
C GLY A 42 15.52 6.35 26.88
N VAL A 43 14.78 5.87 25.87
CA VAL A 43 13.35 5.53 25.99
C VAL A 43 13.10 4.42 27.01
N GLY A 44 11.93 4.43 27.64
CA GLY A 44 11.52 3.44 28.63
C GLY A 44 10.10 2.92 28.42
N ALA A 45 9.63 2.02 29.29
CA ALA A 45 8.35 1.31 29.15
C ALA A 45 7.12 2.22 28.99
N ASP A 46 7.15 3.43 29.53
CA ASP A 46 6.05 4.39 29.41
C ASP A 46 6.12 5.28 28.17
N SER A 47 7.25 5.30 27.45
CA SER A 47 7.40 6.05 26.20
C SER A 47 6.41 5.55 25.16
N ARG A 48 5.73 6.49 24.50
CA ARG A 48 4.78 6.23 23.42
C ARG A 48 5.47 6.50 22.08
N VAL A 49 5.75 5.44 21.33
CA VAL A 49 6.46 5.53 20.05
C VAL A 49 5.52 5.21 18.91
N LEU A 50 5.39 6.15 17.98
CA LEU A 50 4.71 5.93 16.69
C LEU A 50 5.74 5.51 15.64
N VAL A 51 5.47 4.40 14.97
CA VAL A 51 6.27 3.91 13.85
C VAL A 51 5.45 4.06 12.57
N LEU A 52 5.98 4.79 11.59
CA LEU A 52 5.34 5.03 10.30
C LEU A 52 6.06 4.28 9.17
N ASN A 53 5.27 3.58 8.36
CA ASN A 53 5.69 2.86 7.14
C ASN A 53 6.73 1.76 7.36
N ASP A 54 6.67 1.08 8.51
CA ASP A 54 7.46 -0.13 8.76
C ASP A 54 7.01 -1.26 7.82
N SER A 55 7.88 -1.61 6.87
CA SER A 55 7.49 -2.46 5.74
C SER A 55 7.36 -3.93 6.11
N PHE A 56 8.12 -4.38 7.11
CA PHE A 56 8.09 -5.78 7.55
C PHE A 56 8.09 -5.94 9.08
N GLY A 57 7.88 -4.85 9.82
CA GLY A 57 7.80 -4.89 11.28
C GLY A 57 9.15 -4.83 11.99
N ALA A 58 10.25 -4.50 11.30
CA ALA A 58 11.59 -4.51 11.89
C ALA A 58 11.72 -3.52 13.06
N LEU A 59 11.12 -2.33 12.92
CA LEU A 59 11.14 -1.30 13.95
C LEU A 59 10.15 -1.64 15.06
N ALA A 60 8.90 -1.92 14.68
CA ALA A 60 7.82 -2.11 15.63
C ALA A 60 8.04 -3.37 16.49
N ALA A 61 8.48 -4.49 15.90
CA ALA A 61 8.80 -5.71 16.64
C ALA A 61 10.03 -5.52 17.55
N SER A 62 11.04 -4.76 17.13
CA SER A 62 12.20 -4.49 18.00
C SER A 62 11.83 -3.69 19.23
N LEU A 63 10.85 -2.79 19.11
CA LEU A 63 10.45 -1.86 20.17
C LEU A 63 9.33 -2.40 21.07
N ALA A 64 8.49 -3.30 20.57
CA ALA A 64 7.30 -3.77 21.26
C ALA A 64 7.55 -4.29 22.70
N PRO A 65 8.67 -4.97 23.03
CA PRO A 65 8.96 -5.39 24.41
C PRO A 65 9.36 -4.24 25.36
N HIS A 66 9.70 -3.07 24.83
CA HIS A 66 10.42 -2.03 25.58
C HIS A 66 9.64 -0.73 25.76
N VAL A 67 8.67 -0.45 24.89
CA VAL A 67 7.90 0.80 24.86
C VAL A 67 6.45 0.53 24.40
N LYS A 68 5.55 1.50 24.55
CA LYS A 68 4.19 1.42 23.98
C LYS A 68 4.24 1.79 22.50
N VAL A 69 4.07 0.82 21.62
CA VAL A 69 4.22 1.01 20.17
C VAL A 69 2.87 1.18 19.48
N THR A 70 2.74 2.24 18.70
CA THR A 70 1.72 2.32 17.65
C THR A 70 2.41 2.21 16.29
N SER A 71 2.08 1.21 15.50
CA SER A 71 2.53 1.09 14.10
C SER A 71 1.44 1.59 13.18
N SER A 72 1.80 2.35 12.14
CA SER A 72 0.85 2.86 11.17
C SER A 72 1.46 2.94 9.78
N GLY A 73 0.66 2.60 8.77
CA GLY A 73 1.10 2.58 7.39
C GLY A 73 -0.04 2.34 6.43
N ASP A 74 0.23 2.58 5.16
CA ASP A 74 -0.76 2.41 4.11
C ASP A 74 -0.80 0.99 3.52
N SER A 75 0.08 0.09 3.94
CA SER A 75 0.20 -1.24 3.34
C SER A 75 -0.39 -2.34 4.21
N HIS A 76 -1.40 -3.04 3.69
CA HIS A 76 -1.91 -4.27 4.29
C HIS A 76 -0.88 -5.40 4.28
N LEU A 77 -0.03 -5.46 3.24
CA LEU A 77 1.08 -6.41 3.19
C LEU A 77 2.10 -6.15 4.30
N GLY A 78 2.37 -4.88 4.62
CA GLY A 78 3.21 -4.50 5.75
C GLY A 78 2.62 -4.90 7.09
N PHE A 79 1.30 -4.80 7.25
CA PHE A 79 0.58 -5.29 8.42
C PHE A 79 0.69 -6.82 8.56
N ILE A 80 0.44 -7.58 7.49
CA ILE A 80 0.60 -9.05 7.49
C ILE A 80 2.05 -9.43 7.83
N ALA A 81 3.02 -8.73 7.26
CA ALA A 81 4.44 -8.97 7.54
C ALA A 81 4.79 -8.71 9.01
N LEU A 82 4.28 -7.63 9.59
CA LEU A 82 4.44 -7.33 11.00
C LEU A 82 3.86 -8.45 11.87
N GLN A 83 2.62 -8.88 11.62
CA GLN A 83 2.00 -9.97 12.40
C GLN A 83 2.83 -11.26 12.34
N ARG A 84 3.24 -11.67 11.15
CA ARG A 84 4.09 -12.86 10.97
C ARG A 84 5.42 -12.76 11.69
N ASN A 85 6.05 -11.60 11.66
CA ASN A 85 7.34 -11.40 12.34
C ASN A 85 7.18 -11.27 13.86
N LEU A 86 6.03 -10.81 14.36
CA LEU A 86 5.72 -10.89 15.80
C LEU A 86 5.54 -12.34 16.23
N GLU A 87 4.75 -13.13 15.49
CA GLU A 87 4.57 -14.57 15.75
C GLU A 87 5.90 -15.33 15.72
N ARG A 88 6.74 -15.07 14.72
CA ARG A 88 8.04 -15.74 14.56
C ARG A 88 9.03 -15.48 15.69
N ASN A 89 8.84 -14.39 16.43
CA ASN A 89 9.73 -13.97 17.51
C ASN A 89 9.04 -14.03 18.89
N ASP A 90 7.90 -14.73 18.99
CA ASP A 90 7.13 -14.88 20.24
C ASP A 90 6.69 -13.54 20.87
N LEU A 91 6.31 -12.57 20.03
CA LEU A 91 5.95 -11.20 20.42
C LEU A 91 4.45 -10.86 20.24
N THR A 92 3.58 -11.84 20.10
CA THR A 92 2.14 -11.62 19.84
C THR A 92 1.42 -10.90 20.99
N ASP A 93 1.90 -11.06 22.22
CA ASP A 93 1.32 -10.45 23.42
C ASP A 93 1.92 -9.06 23.75
N ALA A 94 2.85 -8.58 22.93
CA ALA A 94 3.52 -7.30 23.17
C ALA A 94 2.53 -6.12 23.01
N PRO A 95 2.71 -5.01 23.77
CA PRO A 95 1.84 -3.82 23.74
C PRO A 95 2.02 -3.00 22.46
N LEU A 96 1.60 -3.57 21.33
CA LEU A 96 1.66 -2.99 20.00
C LEU A 96 0.25 -2.87 19.43
N THR A 97 -0.07 -1.71 18.87
CA THR A 97 -1.31 -1.49 18.11
C THR A 97 -0.99 -1.07 16.69
N PHE A 98 -1.69 -1.66 15.71
CA PHE A 98 -1.63 -1.20 14.32
C PHE A 98 -2.81 -0.27 13.99
N VAL A 99 -2.52 0.88 13.37
CA VAL A 99 -3.51 1.83 12.88
C VAL A 99 -3.32 2.00 11.37
N PRO A 100 -4.30 1.64 10.51
CA PRO A 100 -4.17 1.82 9.08
C PRO A 100 -4.12 3.30 8.71
N ALA A 101 -3.42 3.66 7.63
CA ALA A 101 -3.28 5.05 7.18
C ALA A 101 -4.59 5.71 6.72
N SER A 102 -5.71 4.99 6.66
CA SER A 102 -7.06 5.57 6.51
C SER A 102 -7.61 6.17 7.82
N LYS A 103 -6.90 6.01 8.94
CA LYS A 103 -7.22 6.56 10.26
C LYS A 103 -6.05 7.39 10.80
N THR A 104 -6.30 8.14 11.87
CA THR A 104 -5.27 8.94 12.56
C THR A 104 -4.83 8.22 13.84
N PRO A 105 -3.54 7.87 14.00
CA PRO A 105 -2.99 7.36 15.25
C PRO A 105 -3.18 8.37 16.40
N GLN A 106 -3.62 7.89 17.57
CA GLN A 106 -3.92 8.76 18.71
C GLN A 106 -2.76 8.83 19.72
N GLY A 107 -2.25 10.05 19.93
CA GLY A 107 -1.13 10.37 20.81
C GLY A 107 -1.54 10.69 22.26
N PRO A 108 -0.75 11.50 22.99
CA PRO A 108 0.51 12.13 22.54
C PRO A 108 1.62 11.10 22.33
N PHE A 109 2.46 11.28 21.32
CA PHE A 109 3.65 10.47 21.06
C PHE A 109 4.92 11.24 21.44
N ASP A 110 5.83 10.57 22.16
CA ASP A 110 7.13 11.14 22.57
C ASP A 110 8.14 11.08 21.42
N HIS A 111 8.07 10.01 20.64
CA HIS A 111 8.92 9.77 19.48
C HIS A 111 8.09 9.26 18.30
N VAL A 112 8.43 9.73 17.10
CA VAL A 112 7.90 9.22 15.84
C VAL A 112 9.05 8.77 14.96
N LEU A 113 9.09 7.50 14.62
CA LEU A 113 10.04 6.94 13.66
C LEU A 113 9.36 6.81 12.31
N VAL A 114 9.94 7.39 11.26
CA VAL A 114 9.35 7.39 9.92
C VAL A 114 10.29 6.72 8.93
N ARG A 115 9.85 5.61 8.34
CA ARG A 115 10.42 5.13 7.10
C ARG A 115 9.90 6.01 5.99
N VAL A 116 10.78 6.76 5.33
CA VAL A 116 10.37 7.69 4.27
C VAL A 116 9.68 6.90 3.16
N PRO A 117 8.38 7.15 2.89
CA PRO A 117 7.64 6.39 1.90
C PRO A 117 8.10 6.73 0.48
N LYS A 118 7.69 5.91 -0.49
CA LYS A 118 8.01 6.12 -1.91
C LYS A 118 7.40 7.41 -2.47
N THR A 119 6.27 7.87 -1.90
CA THR A 119 5.54 9.06 -2.35
C THR A 119 5.67 10.16 -1.32
N LEU A 120 6.02 11.38 -1.76
CA LEU A 120 6.04 12.55 -0.88
C LEU A 120 4.65 12.90 -0.35
N ALA A 121 3.61 12.59 -1.12
CA ALA A 121 2.23 12.85 -0.73
C ALA A 121 1.82 12.06 0.52
N LEU A 122 2.17 10.77 0.61
CA LEU A 122 1.93 9.98 1.81
C LEU A 122 2.69 10.55 3.02
N LEU A 123 3.96 10.94 2.83
CA LEU A 123 4.74 11.56 3.90
C LEU A 123 4.09 12.86 4.38
N GLU A 124 3.70 13.74 3.45
CA GLU A 124 3.06 15.02 3.76
C GLU A 124 1.77 14.82 4.56
N GLU A 125 0.87 13.95 4.10
CA GLU A 125 -0.39 13.65 4.80
C GLU A 125 -0.12 13.07 6.20
N GLN A 126 0.86 12.18 6.33
CA GLN A 126 1.23 11.61 7.63
C GLN A 126 1.74 12.68 8.59
N LEU A 127 2.64 13.57 8.14
CA LEU A 127 3.15 14.66 8.96
C LEU A 127 2.03 15.64 9.37
N ILE A 128 1.10 15.95 8.46
CA ILE A 128 -0.08 16.77 8.75
C ILE A 128 -0.92 16.13 9.86
N ARG A 129 -1.14 14.81 9.80
CA ARG A 129 -1.91 14.08 10.82
C ARG A 129 -1.22 13.97 12.18
N LEU A 130 0.07 14.29 12.29
CA LEU A 130 0.76 14.35 13.59
C LEU A 130 0.40 15.60 14.39
N HIS A 131 -0.18 16.64 13.78
CA HIS A 131 -0.61 17.83 14.51
C HIS A 131 -1.68 17.47 15.54
N GLY A 132 -1.41 17.82 16.80
CA GLY A 132 -2.27 17.46 17.95
C GLY A 132 -2.01 16.05 18.50
N GLN A 133 -1.10 15.28 17.91
CA GLN A 133 -0.76 13.92 18.34
C GLN A 133 0.66 13.80 18.93
N LEU A 134 1.43 14.89 18.98
CA LEU A 134 2.81 14.90 19.49
C LEU A 134 2.87 15.47 20.92
N ALA A 135 3.68 14.86 21.78
CA ALA A 135 4.04 15.44 23.06
C ALA A 135 4.88 16.72 22.85
N PRO A 136 4.88 17.69 23.80
CA PRO A 136 5.76 18.85 23.73
C PRO A 136 7.23 18.45 23.59
N GLY A 137 7.91 18.95 22.55
CA GLY A 137 9.32 18.63 22.28
C GLY A 137 9.58 17.24 21.68
N ALA A 138 8.52 16.51 21.28
CA ALA A 138 8.65 15.20 20.65
C ALA A 138 9.60 15.23 19.45
N LYS A 139 10.30 14.11 19.23
CA LYS A 139 11.23 13.94 18.09
C LYS A 139 10.56 13.16 16.98
N VAL A 140 10.50 13.75 15.79
CA VAL A 140 10.09 13.06 14.56
C VAL A 140 11.34 12.77 13.74
N VAL A 141 11.70 11.51 13.64
CA VAL A 141 12.93 11.04 13.00
C VAL A 141 12.58 10.23 11.77
N ALA A 142 12.86 10.78 10.60
CA ALA A 142 12.66 10.09 9.33
C ALA A 142 13.96 9.49 8.81
N ALA A 143 13.91 8.32 8.19
CA ALA A 143 15.08 7.66 7.63
C ALA A 143 14.81 6.99 6.29
N GLY A 144 15.89 6.83 5.54
CA GLY A 144 15.92 6.03 4.32
C GLY A 144 17.35 5.83 3.83
N MET A 145 17.51 4.88 2.91
CA MET A 145 18.74 4.75 2.14
C MET A 145 18.94 6.01 1.29
N ILE A 146 20.13 6.60 1.27
CA ILE A 146 20.41 7.91 0.64
C ILE A 146 19.94 7.98 -0.81
N LYS A 147 20.14 6.91 -1.59
CA LYS A 147 19.68 6.82 -2.99
C LYS A 147 18.16 6.90 -3.17
N HIS A 148 17.39 6.73 -2.08
CA HIS A 148 15.94 6.73 -2.04
C HIS A 148 15.38 7.84 -1.14
N LEU A 149 16.23 8.66 -0.53
CA LEU A 149 15.82 9.72 0.38
C LEU A 149 15.74 11.06 -0.38
N PRO A 150 14.54 11.51 -0.82
CA PRO A 150 14.42 12.77 -1.54
C PRO A 150 14.70 13.96 -0.60
N ARG A 151 15.35 15.00 -1.12
CA ARG A 151 15.59 16.24 -0.37
C ARG A 151 14.29 16.84 0.21
N ALA A 152 13.23 16.81 -0.59
CA ALA A 152 11.92 17.33 -0.21
C ALA A 152 11.31 16.66 1.03
N ALA A 153 11.76 15.47 1.44
CA ALA A 153 11.33 14.89 2.70
C ALA A 153 11.74 15.77 3.90
N GLY A 154 12.97 16.29 3.89
CA GLY A 154 13.46 17.22 4.91
C GLY A 154 12.68 18.53 4.92
N ASP A 155 12.39 19.08 3.74
CA ASP A 155 11.61 20.31 3.60
C ASP A 155 10.18 20.12 4.19
N LEU A 156 9.57 18.94 4.01
CA LEU A 156 8.27 18.61 4.60
C LEU A 156 8.35 18.48 6.14
N LEU A 157 9.37 17.82 6.66
CA LEU A 157 9.61 17.73 8.12
C LEU A 157 9.76 19.13 8.73
N GLU A 158 10.53 20.01 8.10
CA GLU A 158 10.72 21.39 8.57
C GLU A 158 9.44 22.22 8.51
N LYS A 159 8.69 22.07 7.43
CA LYS A 159 7.40 22.75 7.22
C LYS A 159 6.36 22.35 8.25
N TYR A 160 6.18 21.04 8.48
CA TYR A 160 5.06 20.51 9.26
C TYR A 160 5.40 20.26 10.73
N ILE A 161 6.64 19.87 11.07
CA ILE A 161 6.99 19.49 12.43
C ILE A 161 7.75 20.61 13.17
N GLY A 162 8.84 21.11 12.58
CA GLY A 162 9.73 22.07 13.22
C GLY A 162 11.18 21.95 12.76
N PRO A 163 12.13 22.65 13.41
CA PRO A 163 13.54 22.68 13.03
C PRO A 163 14.09 21.29 12.76
N MET A 164 14.66 21.11 11.57
CA MET A 164 15.10 19.82 11.05
C MET A 164 16.61 19.82 10.81
N GLN A 165 17.27 18.76 11.23
CA GLN A 165 18.68 18.51 10.96
C GLN A 165 18.90 17.13 10.36
N ALA A 166 19.80 17.05 9.38
CA ALA A 166 20.23 15.78 8.80
C ALA A 166 21.41 15.20 9.57
N SER A 167 21.40 13.89 9.80
CA SER A 167 22.54 13.18 10.41
C SER A 167 23.68 12.97 9.41
N LEU A 168 24.84 12.55 9.94
CA LEU A 168 25.86 11.90 9.12
C LEU A 168 25.31 10.61 8.48
N ALA A 169 25.86 10.27 7.33
CA ALA A 169 25.54 9.03 6.63
C ALA A 169 26.17 7.82 7.34
N VAL A 170 25.39 6.78 7.57
CA VAL A 170 25.86 5.51 8.17
C VAL A 170 25.38 4.36 7.28
N LYS A 171 26.29 3.52 6.79
CA LYS A 171 25.96 2.38 5.90
C LYS A 171 25.04 2.78 4.71
N LYS A 172 25.24 3.97 4.14
CA LYS A 172 24.42 4.59 3.08
C LYS A 172 22.97 4.93 3.49
N ALA A 173 22.63 4.87 4.77
CA ALA A 173 21.41 5.41 5.36
C ALA A 173 21.66 6.80 5.95
N ARG A 174 20.59 7.57 6.13
CA ARG A 174 20.61 8.90 6.77
C ARG A 174 19.32 9.14 7.55
N LEU A 175 19.44 9.83 8.68
CA LEU A 175 18.32 10.32 9.48
C LEU A 175 18.07 11.80 9.17
N LEU A 176 16.80 12.19 9.22
CA LEU A 176 16.31 13.56 9.23
C LEU A 176 15.55 13.72 10.54
N VAL A 177 16.09 14.52 11.46
CA VAL A 177 15.56 14.68 12.82
C VAL A 177 14.89 16.03 12.93
N ALA A 178 13.57 16.05 13.14
CA ALA A 178 12.81 17.25 13.43
C ALA A 178 12.33 17.27 14.88
N THR A 179 12.36 18.45 15.50
CA THR A 179 11.79 18.65 16.85
C THR A 179 10.43 19.31 16.71
N ALA A 180 9.41 18.72 17.34
CA ALA A 180 8.05 19.23 17.29
C ALA A 180 7.95 20.60 17.96
N GLU A 181 7.46 21.58 17.22
CA GLU A 181 7.09 22.89 17.74
C GLU A 181 5.57 23.04 17.77
N GLN A 182 5.06 23.85 18.69
CA GLN A 182 3.64 24.17 18.71
C GLN A 182 3.28 25.05 17.52
N ARG A 183 2.44 24.51 16.63
CA ARG A 183 2.00 25.17 15.39
C ARG A 183 0.50 24.95 15.20
N ALA A 184 -0.15 25.88 14.50
CA ALA A 184 -1.53 25.69 14.06
C ALA A 184 -1.62 24.45 13.16
N ALA A 185 -2.71 23.69 13.29
CA ALA A 185 -2.95 22.54 12.42
C ALA A 185 -3.08 23.02 10.96
N PRO A 186 -2.29 22.47 10.02
CA PRO A 186 -2.34 22.84 8.62
C PRO A 186 -3.60 22.25 7.96
N SER A 187 -4.03 22.85 6.86
CA SER A 187 -5.02 22.23 5.98
C SER A 187 -4.36 21.14 5.14
N SER A 188 -4.98 19.97 5.04
CA SER A 188 -4.52 18.91 4.15
C SER A 188 -4.89 19.22 2.69
N PRO A 189 -3.96 19.05 1.73
CA PRO A 189 -4.30 19.09 0.31
C PRO A 189 -4.96 17.78 -0.17
N TYR A 190 -5.17 16.80 0.72
CA TYR A 190 -5.75 15.50 0.44
C TYR A 190 -7.17 15.38 1.03
N PRO A 191 -8.08 14.63 0.39
CA PRO A 191 -7.91 13.92 -0.88
C PRO A 191 -7.89 14.86 -2.10
N SER A 192 -7.12 14.50 -3.14
CA SER A 192 -7.21 15.17 -4.45
C SER A 192 -8.48 14.72 -5.19
N ARG A 193 -8.87 15.49 -6.21
CA ARG A 193 -10.07 15.19 -7.02
C ARG A 193 -9.79 15.36 -8.50
N TYR A 194 -10.37 14.50 -9.33
CA TYR A 194 -10.44 14.71 -10.77
C TYR A 194 -11.79 14.25 -11.33
N ARG A 195 -12.13 14.77 -12.52
CA ARG A 195 -13.37 14.44 -13.22
C ARG A 195 -13.09 13.58 -14.45
N LEU A 196 -13.97 12.62 -14.69
CA LEU A 196 -14.08 11.85 -15.92
C LEU A 196 -15.32 12.27 -16.69
N ASP A 197 -15.21 12.29 -18.02
CA ASP A 197 -16.36 12.56 -18.89
C ASP A 197 -17.12 11.29 -19.26
N LYS A 198 -16.41 10.16 -19.41
CA LYS A 198 -16.97 8.87 -19.85
C LYS A 198 -16.33 7.71 -19.06
N PRO A 199 -17.07 7.07 -18.13
CA PRO A 199 -18.33 7.53 -17.55
C PRO A 199 -18.17 8.86 -16.82
N ALA A 200 -19.26 9.62 -16.68
CA ALA A 200 -19.24 10.91 -15.98
C ALA A 200 -19.10 10.66 -14.46
N LEU A 201 -17.88 10.79 -13.93
CA LEU A 201 -17.55 10.53 -12.53
C LEU A 201 -16.70 11.67 -11.97
N THR A 202 -16.88 11.99 -10.69
CA THR A 202 -15.91 12.77 -9.92
C THR A 202 -15.26 11.82 -8.93
N LEU A 203 -13.95 11.65 -9.04
CA LEU A 203 -13.19 10.70 -8.22
C LEU A 203 -12.32 11.44 -7.21
N VAL A 204 -12.37 10.99 -5.96
CA VAL A 204 -11.49 11.39 -4.87
C VAL A 204 -10.33 10.40 -4.74
N ASN A 205 -9.15 10.89 -4.40
CA ASN A 205 -7.95 10.06 -4.21
C ASN A 205 -7.17 10.52 -2.96
N HIS A 206 -6.96 9.60 -2.02
CA HIS A 206 -6.13 9.83 -0.84
C HIS A 206 -4.64 9.79 -1.22
N ALA A 207 -3.78 10.26 -0.30
CA ALA A 207 -2.43 10.71 -0.60
C ALA A 207 -1.53 9.69 -1.31
N ASN A 208 -1.69 8.40 -1.02
CA ASN A 208 -0.85 7.34 -1.59
C ASN A 208 -1.49 6.59 -2.77
N VAL A 209 -2.67 6.99 -3.22
CA VAL A 209 -3.37 6.32 -4.33
C VAL A 209 -2.60 6.49 -5.64
N PHE A 210 -2.47 5.40 -6.41
CA PHE A 210 -1.79 5.42 -7.70
C PHE A 210 -2.47 6.38 -8.69
N CYS A 211 -1.66 7.15 -9.43
CA CYS A 211 -2.14 8.15 -10.39
C CYS A 211 -3.17 9.15 -9.78
N ARG A 212 -3.04 9.53 -8.49
CA ARG A 212 -4.04 10.35 -7.76
C ARG A 212 -4.51 11.65 -8.43
N ASP A 213 -3.74 12.23 -9.33
CA ASP A 213 -4.06 13.51 -9.97
C ASP A 213 -4.84 13.34 -11.29
N GLY A 214 -5.11 12.11 -11.74
CA GLY A 214 -5.87 11.87 -12.98
C GLY A 214 -6.15 10.40 -13.28
N LEU A 215 -6.73 10.14 -14.45
CA LEU A 215 -7.00 8.76 -14.87
C LEU A 215 -5.72 8.07 -15.34
N ASP A 216 -5.41 6.92 -14.76
CA ASP A 216 -4.34 6.05 -15.26
C ASP A 216 -4.54 5.75 -16.76
N ILE A 217 -3.46 5.84 -17.52
CA ILE A 217 -3.50 5.64 -18.98
C ILE A 217 -3.79 4.19 -19.36
N GLY A 218 -3.41 3.21 -18.53
CA GLY A 218 -3.77 1.80 -18.70
C GLY A 218 -5.26 1.60 -18.45
N THR A 219 -5.76 2.07 -17.30
CA THR A 219 -7.21 2.04 -16.99
C THR A 219 -8.02 2.73 -18.08
N ARG A 220 -7.60 3.90 -18.56
CA ARG A 220 -8.24 4.61 -19.68
C ARG A 220 -8.29 3.78 -20.96
N ALA A 221 -7.24 3.01 -21.26
CA ALA A 221 -7.23 2.10 -22.39
C ALA A 221 -8.12 0.87 -22.15
N PHE A 222 -8.43 0.52 -20.91
CA PHE A 222 -9.25 -0.63 -20.54
C PHE A 222 -10.74 -0.32 -20.55
N LEU A 223 -11.16 0.84 -20.02
CA LEU A 223 -12.57 1.22 -19.83
C LEU A 223 -13.48 0.99 -21.06
N PRO A 224 -13.09 1.31 -22.31
CA PRO A 224 -13.96 1.11 -23.48
C PRO A 224 -14.23 -0.36 -23.82
N HIS A 225 -13.47 -1.28 -23.23
CA HIS A 225 -13.51 -2.71 -23.53
C HIS A 225 -14.05 -3.54 -22.37
N LEU A 226 -14.60 -2.91 -21.33
CA LEU A 226 -15.24 -3.65 -20.24
C LEU A 226 -16.39 -4.52 -20.76
N PRO A 227 -16.51 -5.78 -20.31
CA PRO A 227 -17.58 -6.65 -20.75
C PRO A 227 -18.94 -6.13 -20.28
N GLN A 228 -19.95 -6.30 -21.15
CA GLN A 228 -21.35 -6.08 -20.83
C GLN A 228 -22.05 -7.44 -20.70
N ILE A 229 -22.62 -7.69 -19.53
CA ILE A 229 -23.16 -8.96 -19.10
C ILE A 229 -24.59 -8.70 -18.59
N HIS A 230 -25.56 -9.37 -19.20
CA HIS A 230 -26.99 -9.13 -18.94
C HIS A 230 -27.61 -10.06 -17.88
N HIS A 231 -26.77 -10.76 -17.12
CA HIS A 231 -27.16 -11.65 -16.03
C HIS A 231 -26.28 -11.39 -14.80
N ALA A 232 -26.71 -11.87 -13.64
CA ALA A 232 -25.95 -11.77 -12.40
C ALA A 232 -24.60 -12.48 -12.51
N VAL A 233 -23.53 -11.80 -12.08
CA VAL A 233 -22.16 -12.32 -12.03
C VAL A 233 -21.47 -11.80 -10.78
N ARG A 234 -20.60 -12.62 -10.19
CA ARG A 234 -19.70 -12.25 -9.10
C ARG A 234 -18.38 -11.82 -9.72
N ALA A 235 -18.07 -10.54 -9.58
CA ALA A 235 -16.89 -9.93 -10.18
C ALA A 235 -15.95 -9.38 -9.10
N ALA A 236 -14.64 -9.42 -9.36
CA ALA A 236 -13.65 -8.72 -8.55
C ALA A 236 -12.85 -7.69 -9.37
N ASP A 237 -12.57 -6.53 -8.77
CA ASP A 237 -11.57 -5.57 -9.24
C ASP A 237 -10.30 -5.75 -8.40
N LEU A 238 -9.30 -6.41 -9.00
CA LEU A 238 -8.07 -6.83 -8.34
C LEU A 238 -6.98 -5.75 -8.47
N GLY A 239 -6.67 -5.09 -7.36
CA GLY A 239 -5.84 -3.89 -7.33
C GLY A 239 -6.67 -2.67 -7.73
N CYS A 240 -7.79 -2.45 -7.03
CA CYS A 240 -8.83 -1.53 -7.45
C CYS A 240 -8.39 -0.06 -7.45
N GLY A 241 -7.33 0.30 -6.74
CA GLY A 241 -6.92 1.68 -6.57
C GLY A 241 -8.07 2.53 -6.03
N ASN A 242 -8.44 3.58 -6.75
CA ASN A 242 -9.58 4.43 -6.38
C ASN A 242 -10.96 3.87 -6.76
N GLY A 243 -11.04 2.63 -7.26
CA GLY A 243 -12.27 1.91 -7.60
C GLY A 243 -12.87 2.25 -8.97
N VAL A 244 -12.23 3.09 -9.79
CA VAL A 244 -12.81 3.54 -11.08
C VAL A 244 -13.17 2.39 -12.02
N LEU A 245 -12.38 1.31 -12.03
CA LEU A 245 -12.59 0.18 -12.93
C LEU A 245 -13.83 -0.62 -12.49
N GLY A 246 -13.90 -0.98 -11.21
CA GLY A 246 -15.08 -1.59 -10.58
C GLY A 246 -16.34 -0.74 -10.71
N ILE A 247 -16.26 0.57 -10.47
CA ILE A 247 -17.40 1.50 -10.60
C ILE A 247 -17.90 1.54 -12.05
N ALA A 248 -16.99 1.70 -13.03
CA ALA A 248 -17.38 1.73 -14.43
C ALA A 248 -18.01 0.40 -14.89
N PHE A 249 -17.48 -0.73 -14.43
CA PHE A 249 -18.06 -2.04 -14.68
C PHE A 249 -19.45 -2.17 -14.05
N ALA A 250 -19.62 -1.73 -12.80
CA ALA A 250 -20.90 -1.75 -12.10
C ALA A 250 -21.98 -0.94 -12.83
N VAL A 251 -21.61 0.24 -13.36
CA VAL A 251 -22.52 1.09 -14.15
C VAL A 251 -23.01 0.36 -15.40
N LEU A 252 -22.14 -0.37 -16.09
CA LEU A 252 -22.49 -1.15 -17.28
C LEU A 252 -23.25 -2.44 -16.94
N ASN A 253 -23.10 -2.96 -15.73
CA ASN A 253 -23.59 -4.27 -15.31
C ASN A 253 -24.38 -4.15 -13.99
N PRO A 254 -25.66 -3.70 -14.02
CA PRO A 254 -26.44 -3.45 -12.81
C PRO A 254 -26.69 -4.67 -11.93
N GLN A 255 -26.65 -5.88 -12.50
CA GLN A 255 -26.85 -7.14 -11.77
C GLN A 255 -25.55 -7.74 -11.20
N ALA A 256 -24.40 -7.12 -11.45
CA ALA A 256 -23.13 -7.63 -10.94
C ALA A 256 -23.00 -7.41 -9.43
N GLU A 257 -22.54 -8.45 -8.73
CA GLU A 257 -22.04 -8.39 -7.36
C GLU A 257 -20.53 -8.14 -7.41
N LEU A 258 -20.05 -7.13 -6.68
CA LEU A 258 -18.67 -6.68 -6.80
C LEU A 258 -17.88 -6.80 -5.50
N THR A 259 -16.64 -7.26 -5.65
CA THR A 259 -15.58 -7.18 -4.65
C THR A 259 -14.46 -6.29 -5.19
N LEU A 260 -14.05 -5.25 -4.47
CA LEU A 260 -12.93 -4.39 -4.83
C LEU A 260 -11.83 -4.58 -3.78
N VAL A 261 -10.66 -5.04 -4.22
CA VAL A 261 -9.54 -5.34 -3.32
C VAL A 261 -8.30 -4.55 -3.71
N ASP A 262 -7.60 -4.03 -2.71
CA ASP A 262 -6.30 -3.38 -2.88
C ASP A 262 -5.44 -3.62 -1.63
N GLU A 263 -4.12 -3.53 -1.73
CA GLU A 263 -3.28 -3.62 -0.53
C GLU A 263 -3.24 -2.29 0.22
N SER A 264 -3.53 -1.19 -0.46
CA SER A 264 -3.49 0.15 0.10
C SER A 264 -4.77 0.49 0.88
N TYR A 265 -4.61 0.86 2.16
CA TYR A 265 -5.74 1.32 2.98
C TYR A 265 -6.36 2.62 2.45
N MET A 266 -5.54 3.52 1.90
CA MET A 266 -5.98 4.76 1.24
C MET A 266 -6.66 4.50 -0.10
N ALA A 267 -6.22 3.50 -0.87
CA ALA A 267 -6.92 3.06 -2.08
C ALA A 267 -8.32 2.55 -1.74
N VAL A 268 -8.44 1.64 -0.78
CA VAL A 268 -9.72 1.14 -0.28
C VAL A 268 -10.61 2.28 0.23
N GLN A 269 -10.06 3.25 0.96
CA GLN A 269 -10.80 4.42 1.41
C GLN A 269 -11.34 5.23 0.22
N SER A 270 -10.51 5.52 -0.78
CA SER A 270 -10.92 6.21 -2.00
C SER A 270 -11.97 5.43 -2.79
N ALA A 271 -11.80 4.12 -2.95
CA ALA A 271 -12.77 3.26 -3.62
C ALA A 271 -14.14 3.28 -2.93
N ARG A 272 -14.18 3.23 -1.60
CA ARG A 272 -15.44 3.35 -0.84
C ARG A 272 -16.12 4.70 -1.05
N GLU A 273 -15.37 5.79 -0.93
CA GLU A 273 -15.91 7.15 -1.13
C GLU A 273 -16.42 7.35 -2.57
N ASN A 274 -15.67 6.89 -3.57
CA ASN A 274 -16.06 6.96 -4.97
C ASN A 274 -17.25 6.06 -5.31
N TRP A 275 -17.31 4.86 -4.74
CA TRP A 275 -18.45 3.96 -4.90
C TRP A 275 -19.72 4.60 -4.36
N GLN A 276 -19.70 5.08 -3.12
CA GLN A 276 -20.86 5.74 -2.51
C GLN A 276 -21.33 6.94 -3.34
N ALA A 277 -20.39 7.76 -3.83
CA ALA A 277 -20.71 8.93 -4.64
C ALA A 277 -21.33 8.58 -6.01
N ALA A 278 -20.91 7.46 -6.62
CA ALA A 278 -21.35 7.05 -7.95
C ALA A 278 -22.59 6.15 -7.96
N LEU A 279 -22.75 5.30 -6.95
CA LEU A 279 -23.70 4.19 -6.93
C LEU A 279 -24.57 4.13 -5.67
N GLY A 280 -24.38 5.06 -4.73
CA GLY A 280 -25.13 5.11 -3.47
C GLY A 280 -24.93 3.84 -2.64
N ASP A 281 -26.00 3.35 -2.03
CA ASP A 281 -25.98 2.19 -1.13
C ASP A 281 -25.99 0.84 -1.86
N ARG A 282 -25.63 0.82 -3.16
CA ARG A 282 -25.52 -0.43 -3.91
C ARG A 282 -24.53 -1.37 -3.19
N PRO A 283 -24.92 -2.63 -2.90
CA PRO A 283 -24.06 -3.58 -2.22
C PRO A 283 -22.74 -3.79 -2.96
N VAL A 284 -21.65 -3.78 -2.19
CA VAL A 284 -20.28 -4.04 -2.65
C VAL A 284 -19.44 -4.47 -1.46
N ASP A 285 -18.51 -5.38 -1.67
CA ASP A 285 -17.43 -5.64 -0.73
C ASP A 285 -16.19 -4.87 -1.17
N ILE A 286 -15.64 -4.03 -0.30
CA ILE A 286 -14.41 -3.26 -0.59
C ILE A 286 -13.49 -3.42 0.60
N HIS A 287 -12.35 -4.07 0.47
CA HIS A 287 -11.49 -4.32 1.63
C HIS A 287 -10.02 -4.42 1.25
N PRO A 288 -9.11 -4.16 2.21
CA PRO A 288 -7.70 -4.37 1.98
C PRO A 288 -7.38 -5.87 1.98
N ASP A 289 -6.62 -6.35 1.00
CA ASP A 289 -6.16 -7.75 0.95
C ASP A 289 -4.84 -7.88 0.19
N ASP A 290 -4.19 -9.02 0.36
CA ASP A 290 -3.06 -9.47 -0.44
C ASP A 290 -3.51 -10.05 -1.78
N GLY A 291 -3.94 -9.17 -2.68
CA GLY A 291 -4.56 -9.56 -3.94
C GLY A 291 -5.91 -10.25 -3.70
N LEU A 292 -6.08 -11.48 -4.20
CA LEU A 292 -7.25 -12.32 -3.91
C LEU A 292 -6.89 -13.48 -2.96
N ALA A 293 -6.04 -13.24 -1.97
CA ALA A 293 -5.60 -14.29 -1.04
C ALA A 293 -6.73 -14.80 -0.13
N SER A 294 -7.64 -13.93 0.30
CA SER A 294 -8.79 -14.29 1.12
C SER A 294 -10.01 -14.77 0.32
N GLN A 295 -10.00 -14.56 -1.01
CA GLN A 295 -11.10 -14.94 -1.89
C GLN A 295 -11.22 -16.47 -1.98
N PRO A 296 -12.40 -17.06 -1.73
CA PRO A 296 -12.59 -18.50 -1.86
C PRO A 296 -12.33 -18.99 -3.28
N ALA A 297 -11.84 -20.23 -3.42
CA ALA A 297 -11.68 -20.85 -4.73
C ALA A 297 -13.04 -21.02 -5.43
N ASP A 298 -13.04 -20.92 -6.76
CA ASP A 298 -14.24 -21.11 -7.60
C ASP A 298 -15.46 -20.28 -7.15
N SER A 299 -15.22 -19.04 -6.72
CA SER A 299 -16.24 -18.13 -6.19
C SER A 299 -16.52 -16.89 -7.05
N LEU A 300 -15.71 -16.65 -8.08
CA LEU A 300 -15.87 -15.51 -8.99
C LEU A 300 -16.14 -15.98 -10.42
N ASP A 301 -16.97 -15.23 -11.13
CA ASP A 301 -17.26 -15.43 -12.55
C ASP A 301 -16.35 -14.55 -13.42
N LEU A 302 -15.92 -13.40 -12.88
CA LEU A 302 -15.08 -12.42 -13.56
C LEU A 302 -14.04 -11.80 -12.62
N VAL A 303 -12.82 -11.58 -13.11
CA VAL A 303 -11.81 -10.74 -12.44
C VAL A 303 -11.33 -9.68 -13.43
N LEU A 304 -11.42 -8.41 -13.04
CA LEU A 304 -10.85 -7.27 -13.73
C LEU A 304 -9.53 -6.90 -13.05
N CYS A 305 -8.49 -6.58 -13.81
CA CYS A 305 -7.22 -6.19 -13.22
C CYS A 305 -6.41 -5.23 -14.11
N ASN A 306 -5.89 -4.16 -13.51
CA ASN A 306 -4.81 -3.35 -14.08
C ASN A 306 -3.56 -3.55 -13.21
N PRO A 307 -2.72 -4.57 -13.50
CA PRO A 307 -1.58 -4.88 -12.64
C PRO A 307 -0.60 -3.71 -12.55
N PRO A 308 0.03 -3.46 -11.38
CA PRO A 308 0.97 -2.38 -11.21
C PRO A 308 2.17 -2.51 -12.17
N PHE A 309 2.54 -1.39 -12.80
CA PHE A 309 3.71 -1.32 -13.67
C PHE A 309 4.90 -0.76 -12.91
N HIS A 310 5.95 -1.55 -12.73
CA HIS A 310 7.24 -1.04 -12.24
C HIS A 310 8.29 -1.11 -13.34
N GLN A 311 9.03 0.00 -13.51
CA GLN A 311 10.20 0.08 -14.39
C GLN A 311 11.35 -0.83 -13.91
N GLN A 312 11.24 -1.41 -12.71
CA GLN A 312 12.09 -2.49 -12.22
C GLN A 312 11.46 -3.83 -12.64
N GLN A 313 11.82 -4.30 -13.84
CA GLN A 313 11.18 -5.42 -14.55
C GLN A 313 10.94 -6.68 -13.71
N VAL A 314 11.83 -7.01 -12.77
CA VAL A 314 11.77 -8.27 -12.02
C VAL A 314 10.65 -8.29 -10.96
N VAL A 315 10.47 -7.22 -10.19
CA VAL A 315 9.50 -7.18 -9.08
C VAL A 315 8.07 -7.07 -9.61
N GLY A 316 7.85 -6.24 -10.62
CA GLY A 316 6.53 -6.10 -11.26
C GLY A 316 6.07 -7.38 -11.94
N ASP A 317 7.00 -8.13 -12.54
CA ASP A 317 6.69 -9.38 -13.21
C ASP A 317 6.25 -10.51 -12.28
N PHE A 318 6.84 -10.59 -11.09
CA PHE A 318 6.43 -11.54 -10.05
C PHE A 318 5.05 -11.19 -9.49
N LEU A 319 4.80 -9.90 -9.22
CA LEU A 319 3.52 -9.46 -8.67
C LEU A 319 2.37 -9.74 -9.63
N ALA A 320 2.50 -9.35 -10.91
CA ALA A 320 1.49 -9.65 -11.91
C ALA A 320 1.25 -11.16 -12.07
N TRP A 321 2.31 -11.97 -12.03
CA TRP A 321 2.17 -13.43 -12.08
C TRP A 321 1.36 -13.98 -10.90
N ARG A 322 1.65 -13.52 -9.68
CA ARG A 322 0.92 -13.93 -8.47
C ARG A 322 -0.55 -13.50 -8.53
N MET A 323 -0.83 -12.28 -8.97
CA MET A 323 -2.21 -11.79 -9.19
C MET A 323 -2.96 -12.69 -10.19
N PHE A 324 -2.32 -13.14 -11.27
CA PHE A 324 -2.95 -14.06 -12.24
C PHE A 324 -3.20 -15.45 -11.65
N GLN A 325 -2.28 -15.96 -10.81
CA GLN A 325 -2.48 -17.23 -10.12
C GLN A 325 -3.65 -17.17 -9.13
N GLN A 326 -3.75 -16.09 -8.35
CA GLN A 326 -4.86 -15.88 -7.41
C GLN A 326 -6.19 -15.71 -8.15
N ALA A 327 -6.22 -14.91 -9.23
CA ALA A 327 -7.41 -14.78 -10.08
C ALA A 327 -7.86 -16.14 -10.64
N ARG A 328 -6.94 -16.95 -11.18
CA ARG A 328 -7.26 -18.30 -11.66
C ARG A 328 -7.82 -19.21 -10.56
N ALA A 329 -7.29 -19.12 -9.33
CA ALA A 329 -7.79 -19.92 -8.22
C ALA A 329 -9.22 -19.52 -7.82
N ALA A 330 -9.49 -18.22 -7.76
CA ALA A 330 -10.79 -17.67 -7.40
C ALA A 330 -11.87 -17.84 -8.48
N LEU A 331 -11.51 -17.84 -9.76
CA LEU A 331 -12.47 -17.99 -10.86
C LEU A 331 -13.10 -19.38 -10.91
N VAL A 332 -14.39 -19.50 -11.23
CA VAL A 332 -15.05 -20.77 -11.57
C VAL A 332 -14.54 -21.32 -12.91
N THR A 333 -14.83 -22.59 -13.21
CA THR A 333 -14.58 -23.14 -14.55
C THR A 333 -15.37 -22.33 -15.60
N GLY A 334 -14.69 -21.85 -16.65
CA GLY A 334 -15.28 -20.94 -17.63
C GLY A 334 -15.33 -19.47 -17.22
N GLY A 335 -14.95 -19.14 -15.98
CA GLY A 335 -14.79 -17.75 -15.53
C GLY A 335 -13.61 -17.05 -16.21
N GLU A 336 -13.65 -15.72 -16.22
CA GLU A 336 -12.76 -14.90 -17.05
C GLU A 336 -11.89 -13.93 -16.24
N LEU A 337 -10.60 -13.86 -16.56
CA LEU A 337 -9.70 -12.81 -16.13
C LEU A 337 -9.51 -11.82 -17.28
N TRP A 338 -9.86 -10.56 -17.06
CA TRP A 338 -9.64 -9.46 -17.99
C TRP A 338 -8.56 -8.52 -17.44
N ILE A 339 -7.53 -8.28 -18.25
CA ILE A 339 -6.43 -7.40 -17.86
C ILE A 339 -6.10 -6.36 -18.91
N VAL A 340 -5.56 -5.24 -18.46
CA VAL A 340 -4.80 -4.32 -19.30
C VAL A 340 -3.32 -4.37 -18.93
N GLY A 341 -2.44 -4.34 -19.92
CA GLY A 341 -1.00 -4.37 -19.69
C GLY A 341 -0.21 -3.62 -20.76
N ASN A 342 0.97 -3.11 -20.41
CA ASN A 342 1.90 -2.60 -21.42
C ASN A 342 2.30 -3.72 -22.40
N ARG A 343 2.31 -3.42 -23.71
CA ARG A 343 2.60 -4.43 -24.75
C ARG A 343 3.94 -5.15 -24.58
N HIS A 344 4.96 -4.42 -24.12
CA HIS A 344 6.31 -4.97 -23.93
C HIS A 344 6.43 -5.98 -22.78
N LEU A 345 5.44 -6.07 -21.88
CA LEU A 345 5.47 -7.01 -20.73
C LEU A 345 5.06 -8.44 -21.12
N GLY A 346 4.50 -8.64 -22.31
CA GLY A 346 4.26 -9.99 -22.83
C GLY A 346 3.30 -10.84 -22.00
N TYR A 347 2.34 -10.24 -21.28
CA TYR A 347 1.43 -10.96 -20.38
C TYR A 347 0.65 -12.11 -21.04
N HIS A 348 0.40 -12.06 -22.35
CA HIS A 348 -0.19 -13.16 -23.10
C HIS A 348 0.54 -14.51 -22.88
N ALA A 349 1.87 -14.50 -22.80
CA ALA A 349 2.67 -15.71 -22.60
C ALA A 349 2.50 -16.26 -21.17
N LYS A 350 2.42 -15.36 -20.17
CA LYS A 350 2.13 -15.74 -18.78
C LYS A 350 0.73 -16.32 -18.65
N LEU A 351 -0.28 -15.64 -19.22
CA LEU A 351 -1.66 -16.11 -19.18
C LEU A 351 -1.83 -17.48 -19.84
N LYS A 352 -1.19 -17.73 -20.99
CA LYS A 352 -1.25 -19.05 -21.68
C LYS A 352 -0.68 -20.21 -20.87
N ARG A 353 0.16 -19.94 -19.86
CA ARG A 353 0.65 -20.98 -18.93
C ARG A 353 -0.36 -21.32 -17.84
N LEU A 354 -1.29 -20.42 -17.54
CA LEU A 354 -2.25 -20.54 -16.44
C LEU A 354 -3.65 -20.90 -16.93
N PHE A 355 -4.09 -20.32 -18.05
CA PHE A 355 -5.46 -20.39 -18.55
C PHE A 355 -5.55 -21.19 -19.86
N ARG A 356 -6.70 -21.81 -20.11
CA ARG A 356 -6.93 -22.65 -21.29
C ARG A 356 -7.14 -21.83 -22.56
N GLY A 357 -7.77 -20.66 -22.43
CA GLY A 357 -8.00 -19.72 -23.52
C GLY A 357 -7.41 -18.35 -23.19
N VAL A 358 -6.71 -17.73 -24.15
CA VAL A 358 -6.23 -16.35 -24.04
C VAL A 358 -6.51 -15.61 -25.35
N GLU A 359 -7.29 -14.54 -25.26
CA GLU A 359 -7.72 -13.71 -26.37
C GLU A 359 -7.20 -12.28 -26.20
N GLN A 360 -6.77 -11.66 -27.30
CA GLN A 360 -6.53 -10.22 -27.35
C GLN A 360 -7.82 -9.50 -27.75
N VAL A 361 -8.45 -8.84 -26.77
CA VAL A 361 -9.71 -8.10 -26.99
C VAL A 361 -9.45 -6.79 -27.73
N ALA A 362 -8.39 -6.09 -27.34
CA ALA A 362 -8.00 -4.82 -27.96
C ALA A 362 -6.51 -4.56 -27.80
N ALA A 363 -5.97 -3.69 -28.65
CA ALA A 363 -4.61 -3.20 -28.53
C ALA A 363 -4.47 -1.80 -29.12
N ASN A 364 -3.57 -1.01 -28.54
CA ASN A 364 -3.08 0.24 -29.11
C ASN A 364 -1.53 0.21 -29.13
N PRO A 365 -0.81 1.27 -29.52
CA PRO A 365 0.65 1.23 -29.55
C PRO A 365 1.31 0.93 -28.19
N LYS A 366 0.66 1.26 -27.07
CA LYS A 366 1.24 1.16 -25.71
C LYS A 366 0.67 0.00 -24.90
N PHE A 367 -0.63 -0.25 -25.00
CA PHE A 367 -1.39 -1.18 -24.17
C PHE A 367 -2.06 -2.28 -24.96
N VAL A 368 -2.28 -3.41 -24.30
CA VAL A 368 -3.09 -4.53 -24.76
C VAL A 368 -4.12 -4.88 -23.70
N VAL A 369 -5.36 -5.15 -24.12
CA VAL A 369 -6.41 -5.73 -23.28
C VAL A 369 -6.52 -7.21 -23.62
N LEU A 370 -6.37 -8.05 -22.60
CA LEU A 370 -6.36 -9.50 -22.74
C LEU A 370 -7.49 -10.10 -21.89
N LYS A 371 -8.14 -11.12 -22.44
CA LYS A 371 -9.11 -11.96 -21.74
C LYS A 371 -8.54 -13.37 -21.63
N ALA A 372 -8.62 -13.98 -20.45
CA ALA A 372 -8.18 -15.35 -20.21
C ALA A 372 -9.27 -16.16 -19.50
N THR A 373 -9.57 -17.36 -20.00
CA THR A 373 -10.67 -18.21 -19.52
C THR A 373 -10.12 -19.43 -18.79
N LYS A 374 -10.66 -19.73 -17.59
CA LYS A 374 -10.22 -20.85 -16.73
C LYS A 374 -10.60 -22.21 -17.31
#